data_AF-A0A382J2X6-F1
#
_entry.id   AF-A0A382J2X6-F1
#
_cell.length_a   1.000
_cell.length_b   1.000
_cell.length_c   1.000
_cell.angle_alpha   90.00
_cell.angle_beta   90.00
_cell.angle_gamma   90.00
#
_symmetry.space_group_name_H-M   'P 1'
#
loop_
_entity.id
_entity.type
_entity.pdbx_description
1 polymer ?
#
loop_
_entity_poly.entity_id
_entity_poly.type
_entity_poly.pdbx_seq_one_letter_code
_entity_poly.pdbx_strand_id
1 'polypeptide(L)' 'KDTLHPRSFTLGTFAICGFANFASIAIQIGGIGSLAPSRRKDLASLGLRAMAGGILVSYINACIAGLFI' A
#
# COMPACT_ATOMS: atom_id res chain seq x y z
N LYS A 1 26.29 10.60 9.20
CA LYS A 1 24.98 9.91 9.03
C LYS A 1 24.10 10.92 8.32
N ASP A 2 23.87 10.75 7.02
CA ASP A 2 23.17 11.76 6.23
C ASP A 2 21.75 11.91 6.75
N THR A 3 21.47 13.08 7.32
CA THR A 3 20.14 13.42 7.85
C THR A 3 19.27 13.86 6.69
N LEU A 4 18.14 13.16 6.50
CA LEU A 4 17.10 13.58 5.55
C LEU A 4 16.57 14.96 5.94
N HIS A 5 16.22 15.77 4.92
CA HIS A 5 15.52 17.02 5.16
C HIS A 5 14.19 16.76 5.90
N PRO A 6 13.79 17.55 6.91
CA PRO A 6 12.60 17.29 7.73
C PRO A 6 11.33 17.08 6.91
N ARG A 7 11.16 17.87 5.84
CA ARG A 7 10.05 17.70 4.89
C ARG A 7 10.05 16.31 4.24
N SER A 8 11.20 15.85 3.73
CA SER A 8 11.33 14.54 3.09
C SER A 8 11.10 13.39 4.06
N PHE A 9 11.52 13.55 5.32
CA PHE A 9 11.25 12.58 6.38
C PHE A 9 9.74 12.42 6.63
N THR A 10 9.01 13.54 6.75
CA THR A 10 7.56 13.51 6.93
C THR A 10 6.84 12.90 5.73
N LEU A 11 7.17 13.32 4.50
CA LEU A 11 6.60 12.75 3.28
C LEU A 11 6.86 11.24 3.18
N GLY A 12 8.09 10.80 3.46
CA GLY A 12 8.46 9.39 3.47
C GLY A 12 7.65 8.58 4.48
N THR A 13 7.37 9.14 5.65
CA THR A 13 6.53 8.49 6.67
C THR A 13 5.12 8.20 6.15
N PHE A 14 4.47 9.14 5.46
CA PHE A 14 3.16 8.91 4.84
C PHE A 14 3.24 7.94 3.65
N ALA A 15 4.29 8.04 2.83
CA ALA A 15 4.46 7.22 1.64
C ALA A 15 4.63 5.72 1.97
N ILE A 16 5.21 5.38 3.12
CA ILE A 16 5.41 3.99 3.58
C ILE A 16 4.32 3.51 4.53
N CYS A 17 3.38 4.37 4.94
CA CYS A 17 2.28 4.02 5.84
C CYS A 17 1.18 3.25 5.08
N GLY A 18 1.49 2.01 4.69
CA GLY A 18 0.56 1.15 3.97
C GLY A 18 1.07 -0.28 3.83
N PHE A 19 0.14 -1.21 3.63
CA PHE A 19 0.44 -2.62 3.41
C PHE A 19 0.50 -2.99 1.92
N ALA A 20 0.80 -2.06 1.03
CA ALA A 20 0.84 -2.33 -0.40
C ALA A 20 2.17 -3.01 -0.82
N ASN A 21 2.25 -4.33 -0.65
CA ASN A 21 3.41 -5.14 -1.00
C ASN A 21 2.99 -6.56 -1.45
N PHE A 22 3.92 -7.33 -2.00
CA PHE A 22 3.65 -8.67 -2.52
C PHE A 22 3.13 -9.65 -1.45
N ALA A 23 3.66 -9.59 -0.22
CA ALA A 23 3.20 -10.46 0.87
C ALA A 23 1.74 -10.17 1.24
N SER A 24 1.33 -8.91 1.23
CA SER A 24 -0.07 -8.52 1.47
C SER A 24 -1.05 -9.04 0.42
N ILE A 25 -0.60 -9.29 -0.82
CA ILE A 25 -1.43 -9.97 -1.82
C ILE A 25 -1.72 -11.40 -1.35
N ALA A 26 -0.69 -12.14 -0.94
CA ALA A 26 -0.83 -13.50 -0.44
C ALA A 26 -1.70 -13.56 0.83
N ILE A 27 -1.53 -12.59 1.75
CA ILE A 27 -2.37 -12.47 2.96
C ILE A 27 -3.85 -12.30 2.57
N GLN A 28 -4.16 -11.42 1.61
CA GLN A 28 -5.54 -11.22 1.16
C GLN A 28 -6.12 -12.45 0.45
N ILE A 29 -5.33 -13.12 -0.40
CA ILE A 29 -5.76 -14.37 -1.05
C ILE A 29 -5.99 -15.47 0.00
N GLY A 30 -5.16 -15.56 1.03
CA GLY A 30 -5.30 -16.53 2.11
C GLY A 30 -6.53 -16.23 2.99
N GLY A 31 -6.60 -15.01 3.55
CA GLY A 31 -7.65 -14.62 4.48
C GLY A 31 -9.02 -14.45 3.83
N ILE A 32 -9.13 -13.63 2.78
CA ILE A 32 -10.42 -13.44 2.08
C ILE A 32 -10.78 -14.70 1.31
N GLY A 33 -9.80 -15.38 0.71
CA GLY A 33 -10.04 -16.64 0.00
C GLY A 33 -10.52 -17.78 0.92
N SER A 34 -10.16 -17.79 2.21
CA SER A 34 -10.75 -18.75 3.16
C SER A 34 -12.20 -18.40 3.53
N LEU A 35 -12.55 -17.11 3.55
CA LEU A 35 -13.91 -16.64 3.83
C LEU A 35 -14.84 -16.78 2.61
N ALA A 36 -14.29 -16.63 1.40
CA ALA A 36 -15.01 -16.75 0.14
C ALA A 36 -14.22 -17.60 -0.89
N PRO A 37 -14.22 -18.94 -0.76
CA PRO A 37 -13.42 -19.84 -1.58
C PRO A 37 -13.66 -19.70 -3.08
N SER A 38 -14.90 -19.45 -3.49
CA SER A 38 -15.28 -19.25 -4.91
C SER A 38 -14.66 -18.00 -5.54
N ARG A 39 -14.18 -17.04 -4.74
CA ARG A 39 -13.62 -15.76 -5.20
C ARG A 39 -12.10 -15.73 -5.20
N ARG A 40 -11.42 -16.82 -4.79
CA ARG A 40 -9.96 -16.87 -4.68
C ARG A 40 -9.24 -16.56 -6.00
N LYS A 41 -9.81 -16.97 -7.14
CA LYS A 41 -9.29 -16.69 -8.49
C LYS A 41 -9.38 -15.20 -8.82
N ASP A 42 -10.48 -14.54 -8.45
CA ASP A 42 -10.65 -13.10 -8.65
C ASP A 42 -9.62 -12.31 -7.83
N LEU A 43 -9.43 -12.68 -6.56
CA LEU A 43 -8.44 -12.07 -5.67
C LEU A 43 -7.02 -12.18 -6.23
N ALA A 44 -6.66 -13.36 -6.75
CA ALA A 44 -5.36 -13.58 -7.37
C ALA A 44 -5.17 -12.74 -8.64
N SER A 45 -6.20 -12.67 -9.49
CA SER A 45 -6.19 -11.87 -10.73
C SER A 45 -6.07 -10.36 -10.45
N LEU A 46 -6.72 -9.88 -9.39
CA LEU A 46 -6.72 -8.47 -9.01
C LEU A 46 -5.50 -8.06 -8.16
N GLY A 47 -4.77 -9.00 -7.58
CA GLY A 47 -3.75 -8.74 -6.55
C GLY A 47 -2.72 -7.66 -6.92
N LEU A 48 -2.12 -7.74 -8.11
CA LEU A 48 -1.13 -6.75 -8.56
C LEU A 48 -1.74 -5.37 -8.81
N ARG A 49 -2.96 -5.32 -9.34
CA ARG A 49 -3.70 -4.06 -9.55
C ARG A 49 -4.08 -3.42 -8.23
N ALA A 50 -4.54 -4.22 -7.27
CA ALA A 50 -4.85 -3.76 -5.92
C ALA A 50 -3.60 -3.24 -5.19
N MET A 51 -2.46 -3.91 -5.34
CA MET A 51 -1.19 -3.45 -4.78
C MET A 51 -0.75 -2.12 -5.38
N ALA A 52 -0.79 -1.97 -6.71
CA ALA A 52 -0.47 -0.71 -7.37
C ALA A 52 -1.39 0.43 -6.91
N GLY A 53 -2.70 0.15 -6.80
CA GLY A 53 -3.66 1.09 -6.22
C GLY A 53 -3.31 1.49 -4.79
N GLY A 54 -2.93 0.52 -3.95
CA GLY A 54 -2.50 0.78 -2.56
C GLY A 54 -1.25 1.67 -2.47
N ILE A 55 -0.24 1.45 -3.32
CA ILE A 55 0.97 2.30 -3.38
C ILE A 55 0.59 3.74 -3.75
N LEU A 56 -0.25 3.90 -4.78
CA LEU A 56 -0.70 5.22 -5.23
C LEU A 56 -1.46 5.96 -4.12
N VAL A 57 -2.31 5.27 -3.34
CA VAL A 57 -3.01 5.87 -2.21
C VAL A 57 -2.02 6.37 -1.14
N SER A 58 -1.01 5.59 -0.78
CA SER A 58 0.03 6.03 0.17
C SER A 58 0.80 7.24 -0.35
N TYR A 59 1.09 7.31 -1.65
CA TYR A 59 1.76 8.47 -2.26
C TYR A 59 0.86 9.71 -2.33
N ILE A 60 -0.42 9.54 -2.63
CA ILE A 60 -1.40 10.64 -2.59
C ILE A 60 -1.49 11.19 -1.17
N ASN A 61 -1.53 10.33 -0.15
CA ASN A 61 -1.52 10.76 1.25
C ASN A 61 -0.25 11.56 1.58
N ALA A 62 0.91 11.13 1.10
CA ALA A 62 2.15 11.89 1.25
C ALA A 62 2.08 13.25 0.55
N CYS A 63 1.57 13.31 -0.69
CA CYS A 63 1.38 14.56 -1.42
C CYS A 63 0.44 15.51 -0.67
N ILE A 64 -0.68 15.02 -0.14
CA ILE A 64 -1.63 15.81 0.65
C ILE A 64 -0.95 16.35 1.90
N ALA A 65 -0.24 15.50 2.67
CA ALA A 65 0.53 15.95 3.83
C ALA A 65 1.55 17.04 3.44
N GLY A 66 2.19 16.88 2.27
CA GLY A 66 3.12 17.84 1.68
C GLY A 66 2.55 19.20 1.28
N LEU A 67 1.22 19.34 1.21
CA LEU A 67 0.55 20.63 1.01
C LEU A 67 0.42 21.42 2.32
N PHE A 68 0.48 20.74 3.47
CA PHE A 68 0.27 21.34 4.80
C PHE A 68 1.57 21.52 5.61
N ILE A 69 2.72 21.11 5.06
CA ILE A 69 4.05 21.18 5.70
C ILE A 69 5.10 21.78 4.77
#